data_AF-Q5SV66-F1
#
_entry.id   AF-Q5SV66-F1
#
_cell.length_a   1.000
_cell.length_b   1.000
_cell.length_c   1.000
_cell.angle_alpha   90.00
_cell.angle_beta   90.00
_cell.angle_gamma   90.00
#
_symmetry.space_group_name_H-M   'P 1'
#
loop_
_entity.id
_entity.type
_entity.pdbx_description
1 polymer ?
#
loop_
_entity_poly.entity_id
_entity_poly.type
_entity_poly.pdbx_seq_one_letter_code
_entity_poly.pdbx_strand_id
1 'polypeptide(L)'
;MSLGMMEEEDLAEYFRLQYGERLLQLLQKFPNVEEQSDSPSIQLLEKKKEAKIMQEAMEHKKEAFQRRMETLNLRWEELGIKEEQLKAHIQKFEQFIQENDQKRIRALKKANKERELKRLRLRELAKAKQEMMALRLEHQKLSVKLQDYAIFNKYLEKVVENSEFEEIHEVIARYKTLVSMHHDLMQSAQEGQEKIERAKARLARYMEEKDDEILQHNNELARLQMRFDRARSDVIFWESRWAHIQNTAAKKTLLLGTIKMATLNLFQIVSKQLKESTQVSLEDTHKQLDMIQQFIQDLSDIWTEVKKKEQQQVRM
;
A
#
# COMPACT_ATOMS: atom_id res chain seq x y z
N MET A 1 -137.72 46.17 -92.96
CA MET A 1 -136.81 45.40 -93.84
C MET A 1 -136.93 43.93 -93.45
N SER A 2 -136.88 43.04 -94.44
CA SER A 2 -137.10 41.60 -94.27
C SER A 2 -136.09 41.00 -93.29
N LEU A 3 -136.59 40.41 -92.20
CA LEU A 3 -135.89 39.72 -91.09
C LEU A 3 -135.10 38.47 -91.52
N GLY A 4 -134.86 38.28 -92.82
CA GLY A 4 -134.39 37.02 -93.38
C GLY A 4 -132.90 36.93 -93.74
N MET A 5 -132.12 38.02 -93.69
CA MET A 5 -130.70 37.98 -94.13
C MET A 5 -129.74 38.75 -93.22
N MET A 6 -129.98 38.71 -91.91
CA MET A 6 -129.10 39.30 -90.89
C MET A 6 -128.11 38.24 -90.38
N GLU A 7 -126.83 38.59 -90.29
CA GLU A 7 -125.82 37.85 -89.52
C GLU A 7 -126.12 37.98 -88.01
N GLU A 8 -125.69 36.99 -87.20
CA GLU A 8 -126.00 36.91 -85.75
C GLU A 8 -125.65 38.20 -84.98
N GLU A 9 -124.63 38.94 -85.41
CA GLU A 9 -124.20 40.19 -84.77
C GLU A 9 -125.16 41.36 -85.02
N ASP A 10 -125.69 41.51 -86.24
CA ASP A 10 -126.63 42.59 -86.59
C ASP A 10 -128.01 42.37 -85.94
N LEU A 11 -128.41 41.10 -85.73
CA LEU A 11 -129.64 40.77 -85.01
C LEU A 11 -129.53 41.21 -83.55
N ALA A 12 -128.37 40.98 -82.94
CA ALA A 12 -128.10 41.39 -81.57
C ALA A 12 -128.05 42.91 -81.42
N GLU A 13 -127.52 43.65 -82.41
CA GLU A 13 -127.58 45.12 -82.42
C GLU A 13 -129.00 45.65 -82.63
N TYR A 14 -129.78 45.08 -83.56
CA TYR A 14 -131.18 45.44 -83.74
C TYR A 14 -132.00 45.21 -82.47
N PHE A 15 -131.79 44.07 -81.81
CA PHE A 15 -132.44 43.80 -80.53
C PHE A 15 -131.93 44.73 -79.44
N ARG A 16 -130.62 45.02 -79.33
CA ARG A 16 -130.11 46.00 -78.37
C ARG A 16 -130.70 47.39 -78.58
N LEU A 17 -130.82 47.84 -79.83
CA LEU A 17 -131.42 49.13 -80.15
C LEU A 17 -132.93 49.14 -79.87
N GLN A 18 -133.66 48.08 -80.25
CA GLN A 18 -135.09 47.94 -79.94
C GLN A 18 -135.35 47.84 -78.43
N TYR A 19 -134.48 47.16 -77.70
CA TYR A 19 -134.54 47.04 -76.24
C TYR A 19 -134.22 48.39 -75.58
N GLY A 20 -133.23 49.10 -76.12
CA GLY A 20 -132.80 50.43 -75.69
C GLY A 20 -133.85 51.52 -75.90
N GLU A 21 -134.46 51.58 -77.08
CA GLU A 21 -135.40 52.66 -77.44
C GLU A 21 -136.85 52.36 -77.02
N ARG A 22 -137.33 51.11 -77.16
CA ARG A 22 -138.75 50.82 -76.89
C ARG A 22 -139.00 50.28 -75.50
N LEU A 23 -138.17 49.36 -75.01
CA LEU A 23 -138.46 48.70 -73.74
C LEU A 23 -138.15 49.61 -72.55
N LEU A 24 -137.01 50.30 -72.55
CA LEU A 24 -136.65 51.22 -71.46
C LEU A 24 -137.61 52.41 -71.35
N GLN A 25 -138.09 52.98 -72.47
CA GLN A 25 -139.08 54.07 -72.42
C GLN A 25 -140.48 53.60 -71.98
N LEU A 26 -140.89 52.38 -72.31
CA LEU A 26 -142.15 51.80 -71.82
C LEU A 26 -142.08 51.46 -70.32
N LEU A 27 -140.93 50.98 -69.84
CA LEU A 27 -140.72 50.69 -68.43
C LEU A 27 -140.69 51.96 -67.56
N GLN A 28 -140.36 53.13 -68.13
CA GLN A 28 -140.35 54.40 -67.40
C GLN A 28 -141.75 55.01 -67.17
N LYS A 29 -142.81 54.46 -67.79
CA LYS A 29 -144.21 54.94 -67.60
C LYS A 29 -144.99 54.21 -66.50
N PHE A 30 -144.39 53.25 -65.80
CA PHE A 30 -145.00 52.64 -64.62
C PHE A 30 -144.43 53.26 -63.33
N PRO A 31 -145.27 53.65 -62.34
CA PRO A 31 -144.79 54.06 -61.03
C PRO A 31 -144.13 52.84 -60.35
N ASN A 32 -142.85 52.98 -60.04
CA ASN A 32 -141.95 51.95 -59.55
C ASN A 32 -142.14 51.73 -58.03
N VAL A 33 -143.25 51.10 -57.63
CA VAL A 33 -143.54 50.71 -56.23
C VAL A 33 -144.14 49.32 -56.21
N GLU A 34 -143.34 48.30 -56.47
CA GLU A 34 -143.68 46.91 -56.11
C GLU A 34 -142.40 46.21 -55.62
N GLU A 35 -142.06 46.52 -54.37
CA GLU A 35 -141.18 45.73 -53.50
C GLU A 35 -141.96 44.60 -52.81
N GLN A 36 -143.07 44.16 -53.42
CA GLN A 36 -143.92 43.11 -52.86
C GLN A 36 -144.36 42.13 -53.94
N SER A 37 -144.24 40.85 -53.60
CA SER A 37 -144.69 39.69 -54.35
C SER A 37 -143.90 39.32 -55.60
N ASP A 38 -142.59 39.15 -55.40
CA ASP A 38 -141.84 38.09 -56.04
C ASP A 38 -142.66 36.79 -56.01
N SER A 39 -143.13 36.33 -57.18
CA SER A 39 -143.81 35.04 -57.35
C SER A 39 -143.08 33.95 -56.55
N PRO A 40 -143.75 32.98 -55.89
CA PRO A 40 -143.09 31.91 -55.14
C PRO A 40 -141.95 31.22 -55.90
N SER A 41 -142.04 31.18 -57.22
CA SER A 41 -140.98 30.72 -58.12
C SER A 41 -139.69 31.55 -58.01
N ILE A 42 -139.78 32.88 -57.90
CA ILE A 42 -138.65 33.82 -57.71
C ILE A 42 -138.04 33.65 -56.31
N GLN A 43 -138.84 33.65 -55.23
CA GLN A 43 -138.34 33.47 -53.87
C GLN A 43 -137.64 32.11 -53.67
N LEU A 44 -138.18 31.04 -54.25
CA LEU A 44 -137.58 29.70 -54.19
C LEU A 44 -136.27 29.66 -55.00
N LEU A 45 -136.19 30.43 -56.08
CA LEU A 45 -134.95 30.63 -56.85
C LEU A 45 -133.92 31.44 -56.06
N GLU A 46 -134.34 32.45 -55.32
CA GLU A 46 -133.48 33.25 -54.43
C GLU A 46 -132.96 32.44 -53.26
N LYS A 47 -133.82 31.70 -52.54
CA LYS A 47 -133.39 30.78 -51.47
C LYS A 47 -132.44 29.71 -51.99
N LYS A 48 -132.66 29.18 -53.20
CA LYS A 48 -131.71 28.26 -53.83
C LYS A 48 -130.40 28.96 -54.19
N LYS A 49 -130.43 30.19 -54.70
CA LYS A 49 -129.22 31.01 -54.92
C LYS A 49 -128.50 31.26 -53.60
N GLU A 50 -129.19 31.67 -52.55
CA GLU A 50 -128.63 31.99 -51.24
C GLU A 50 -128.04 30.75 -50.56
N ALA A 51 -128.75 29.62 -50.58
CA ALA A 51 -128.23 28.34 -50.10
C ALA A 51 -126.99 27.90 -50.89
N LYS A 52 -126.98 28.12 -52.21
CA LYS A 52 -125.82 27.85 -53.07
C LYS A 52 -124.64 28.77 -52.72
N ILE A 53 -124.89 30.06 -52.50
CA ILE A 53 -123.87 31.03 -52.05
C ILE A 53 -123.33 30.66 -50.66
N MET A 54 -124.19 30.23 -49.72
CA MET A 54 -123.78 29.84 -48.38
C MET A 54 -122.99 28.52 -48.37
N GLN A 55 -123.39 27.57 -49.22
CA GLN A 55 -122.65 26.34 -49.47
C GLN A 55 -121.26 26.66 -50.03
N GLU A 56 -121.19 27.50 -51.07
CA GLU A 56 -119.94 27.99 -51.65
C GLU A 56 -119.07 28.70 -50.59
N ALA A 57 -119.65 29.53 -49.73
CA ALA A 57 -118.93 30.19 -48.64
C ALA A 57 -118.42 29.22 -47.55
N MET A 58 -119.20 28.17 -47.23
CA MET A 58 -118.79 27.12 -46.28
C MET A 58 -117.68 26.24 -46.86
N GLU A 59 -117.77 25.90 -48.14
CA GLU A 59 -116.71 25.20 -48.87
C GLU A 59 -115.44 26.07 -48.89
N HIS A 60 -115.55 27.36 -49.21
CA HIS A 60 -114.42 28.29 -49.10
C HIS A 60 -113.80 28.34 -47.69
N LYS A 61 -114.61 28.34 -46.62
CA LYS A 61 -114.09 28.31 -45.23
C LYS A 61 -113.42 26.98 -44.89
N LYS A 62 -114.01 25.86 -45.29
CA LYS A 62 -113.42 24.52 -45.11
C LYS A 62 -112.09 24.42 -45.85
N GLU A 63 -112.04 24.85 -47.10
CA GLU A 63 -110.80 24.94 -47.87
C GLU A 63 -109.79 25.86 -47.20
N ALA A 64 -110.20 27.04 -46.73
CA ALA A 64 -109.29 27.96 -46.05
C ALA A 64 -108.74 27.38 -44.74
N PHE A 65 -109.56 26.66 -43.97
CA PHE A 65 -109.11 25.95 -42.76
C PHE A 65 -108.17 24.81 -43.11
N GLN A 66 -108.51 24.00 -44.11
CA GLN A 66 -107.71 22.89 -44.60
C GLN A 66 -106.34 23.37 -45.08
N ARG A 67 -106.29 24.44 -45.90
CA ARG A 67 -105.04 25.10 -46.31
C ARG A 67 -104.21 25.60 -45.13
N ARG A 68 -104.85 26.13 -44.06
CA ARG A 68 -104.14 26.54 -42.84
C ARG A 68 -103.58 25.36 -42.06
N MET A 69 -104.33 24.28 -41.92
CA MET A 69 -103.87 23.05 -41.25
C MET A 69 -102.71 22.43 -42.02
N GLU A 70 -102.78 22.39 -43.35
CA GLU A 70 -101.67 21.95 -44.22
C GLU A 70 -100.44 22.83 -44.03
N THR A 71 -100.60 24.16 -44.00
CA THR A 71 -99.49 25.09 -43.73
C THR A 71 -98.88 24.88 -42.34
N LEU A 72 -99.73 24.62 -41.33
CA LEU A 72 -99.29 24.33 -39.96
C LEU A 72 -98.54 23.00 -39.88
N ASN A 73 -99.05 21.96 -40.53
CA ASN A 73 -98.38 20.66 -40.60
C ASN A 73 -97.02 20.77 -41.30
N LEU A 74 -96.94 21.47 -42.44
CA LEU A 74 -95.67 21.73 -43.13
C LEU A 74 -94.67 22.46 -42.22
N ARG A 75 -95.13 23.44 -41.41
CA ARG A 75 -94.27 24.11 -40.42
C ARG A 75 -93.82 23.17 -39.30
N TRP A 76 -94.68 22.29 -38.81
CA TRP A 76 -94.30 21.29 -37.81
C TRP A 76 -93.27 20.31 -38.34
N GLU A 77 -93.42 19.85 -39.58
CA GLU A 77 -92.44 19.01 -40.27
C GLU A 77 -91.11 19.76 -40.45
N GLU A 78 -91.13 21.01 -40.91
CA GLU A 78 -89.92 21.85 -41.01
C GLU A 78 -89.23 22.05 -39.65
N LEU A 79 -89.99 22.28 -38.58
CA LEU A 79 -89.45 22.40 -37.22
C LEU A 79 -88.84 21.08 -36.74
N GLY A 80 -89.48 19.96 -37.01
CA GLY A 80 -88.94 18.62 -36.73
C GLY A 80 -87.61 18.37 -37.44
N ILE A 81 -87.54 18.69 -38.73
CA ILE A 81 -86.30 18.59 -39.52
C ILE A 81 -85.20 19.50 -38.94
N LYS A 82 -85.53 20.75 -38.58
CA LYS A 82 -84.56 21.69 -37.98
C LYS A 82 -84.09 21.22 -36.60
N GLU A 83 -84.96 20.63 -35.79
CA GLU A 83 -84.60 20.06 -34.49
C GLU A 83 -83.63 18.88 -34.67
N GLU A 84 -83.91 17.96 -35.59
CA GLU A 84 -83.01 16.85 -35.91
C GLU A 84 -81.66 17.34 -36.45
N GLN A 85 -81.66 18.35 -37.32
CA GLN A 85 -80.43 19.00 -37.78
C GLN A 85 -79.64 19.58 -36.61
N LEU A 86 -80.28 20.32 -35.70
CA LEU A 86 -79.63 20.90 -34.53
C LEU A 86 -79.02 19.81 -33.63
N LYS A 87 -79.76 18.72 -33.36
CA LYS A 87 -79.25 17.56 -32.62
C LYS A 87 -78.03 16.95 -33.30
N ALA A 88 -78.09 16.75 -34.62
CA ALA A 88 -76.96 16.23 -35.40
C ALA A 88 -75.75 17.17 -35.37
N HIS A 89 -75.96 18.49 -35.41
CA HIS A 89 -74.90 19.48 -35.26
C HIS A 89 -74.27 19.43 -33.86
N ILE A 90 -75.08 19.37 -32.80
CA ILE A 90 -74.59 19.26 -31.41
C ILE A 90 -73.73 18.01 -31.24
N GLN A 91 -74.19 16.85 -31.73
CA GLN A 91 -73.40 15.61 -31.67
C GLN A 91 -72.07 15.73 -32.43
N LYS A 92 -72.08 16.34 -33.62
CA LYS A 92 -70.84 16.61 -34.38
C LYS A 92 -69.91 17.56 -33.64
N PHE A 93 -70.44 18.60 -32.99
CA PHE A 93 -69.64 19.53 -32.18
C PHE A 93 -69.05 18.85 -30.94
N GLU A 94 -69.81 18.01 -30.25
CA GLU A 94 -69.31 17.26 -29.11
C GLU A 94 -68.17 16.31 -29.52
N GLN A 95 -68.34 15.56 -30.60
CA GLN A 95 -67.28 14.72 -31.19
C GLN A 95 -66.04 15.56 -31.55
N PHE A 96 -66.24 16.71 -32.20
CA PHE A 96 -65.15 17.61 -32.56
C PHE A 96 -64.38 18.12 -31.34
N ILE A 97 -65.08 18.52 -30.26
CA ILE A 97 -64.45 18.98 -29.01
C ILE A 97 -63.65 17.84 -28.38
N GLN A 98 -64.22 16.63 -28.30
CA GLN A 98 -63.52 15.46 -27.76
C GLN A 98 -62.26 15.11 -28.57
N GLU A 99 -62.36 15.11 -29.91
CA GLU A 99 -61.21 14.87 -30.78
C GLU A 99 -60.12 15.95 -30.64
N ASN A 100 -60.53 17.21 -30.56
CA ASN A 100 -59.60 18.34 -30.38
C ASN A 100 -58.89 18.23 -29.03
N ASP A 101 -59.62 17.93 -27.95
CA ASP A 101 -59.03 17.74 -26.63
C ASP A 101 -58.06 16.55 -26.61
N GLN A 102 -58.41 15.42 -27.25
CA GLN A 102 -57.49 14.30 -27.43
C GLN A 102 -56.24 14.67 -28.24
N LYS A 103 -56.38 15.48 -29.30
CA LYS A 103 -55.23 16.01 -30.07
C LYS A 103 -54.34 16.90 -29.19
N ARG A 104 -54.94 17.80 -28.39
CA ARG A 104 -54.25 18.65 -27.42
C ARG A 104 -53.49 17.84 -26.38
N ILE A 105 -54.14 16.86 -25.75
CA ILE A 105 -53.52 15.97 -24.75
C ILE A 105 -52.35 15.19 -25.36
N ARG A 106 -52.52 14.64 -26.57
CA ARG A 106 -51.43 13.95 -27.30
C ARG A 106 -50.25 14.87 -27.59
N ALA A 107 -50.52 16.09 -28.06
CA ALA A 107 -49.49 17.08 -28.33
C ALA A 107 -48.72 17.47 -27.05
N LEU A 108 -49.43 17.73 -25.95
CA LEU A 108 -48.83 18.02 -24.64
C LEU A 108 -47.99 16.85 -24.12
N LYS A 109 -48.49 15.62 -24.22
CA LYS A 109 -47.75 14.41 -23.82
C LYS A 109 -46.47 14.23 -24.64
N LYS A 110 -46.52 14.48 -25.96
CA LYS A 110 -45.35 14.42 -26.84
C LYS A 110 -44.32 15.50 -26.46
N ALA A 111 -44.78 16.75 -26.30
CA ALA A 111 -43.91 17.87 -25.89
C ALA A 111 -43.25 17.62 -24.54
N ASN A 112 -43.97 17.05 -23.56
CA ASN A 112 -43.40 16.72 -22.26
C ASN A 112 -42.35 15.61 -22.36
N LYS A 113 -42.62 14.53 -23.12
CA LYS A 113 -41.64 13.47 -23.38
C LYS A 113 -40.36 14.00 -24.03
N GLU A 114 -40.47 14.90 -25.00
CA GLU A 114 -39.31 15.54 -25.64
C GLU A 114 -38.51 16.43 -24.67
N ARG A 115 -39.19 17.18 -23.78
CA ARG A 115 -38.52 17.98 -22.74
C ARG A 115 -37.76 17.13 -21.73
N GLU A 116 -38.35 16.03 -21.27
CA GLU A 116 -37.68 15.10 -20.34
C GLU A 116 -36.50 14.40 -21.01
N LEU A 117 -36.65 13.93 -22.26
CA LEU A 117 -35.55 13.34 -23.02
C LEU A 117 -34.41 14.34 -23.22
N LYS A 118 -34.72 15.59 -23.58
CA LYS A 118 -33.71 16.66 -23.70
C LYS A 118 -32.98 16.88 -22.38
N ARG A 119 -33.69 16.90 -21.25
CA ARG A 119 -33.08 17.06 -19.92
C ARG A 119 -32.13 15.90 -19.58
N LEU A 120 -32.53 14.67 -19.89
CA LEU A 120 -31.68 13.48 -19.71
C LEU A 120 -30.40 13.58 -20.55
N ARG A 121 -30.53 13.86 -21.85
CA ARG A 121 -29.38 13.99 -22.78
C ARG A 121 -28.43 15.10 -22.38
N LEU A 122 -28.93 16.23 -21.86
CA LEU A 122 -28.08 17.32 -21.37
C LEU A 122 -27.25 16.91 -20.14
N ARG A 123 -27.81 16.09 -19.23
CA ARG A 123 -27.07 15.57 -18.07
C ARG A 123 -25.99 14.56 -18.51
N GLU A 124 -26.32 13.66 -19.43
CA GLU A 124 -25.35 12.72 -20.00
C GLU A 124 -24.21 13.45 -20.72
N LEU A 125 -24.54 14.46 -21.53
CA LEU A 125 -23.55 15.29 -22.20
C LEU A 125 -22.64 16.03 -21.21
N ALA A 126 -23.19 16.55 -20.11
CA ALA A 126 -22.40 17.19 -19.06
C ALA A 126 -21.42 16.21 -18.39
N LYS A 127 -21.87 14.99 -18.06
CA LYS A 127 -21.01 13.93 -17.51
C LYS A 127 -19.89 13.53 -18.47
N ALA A 128 -20.23 13.23 -19.73
CA ALA A 128 -19.26 12.85 -20.74
C ALA A 128 -18.22 13.96 -20.99
N LYS A 129 -18.62 15.24 -20.96
CA LYS A 129 -17.69 16.37 -21.05
C LYS A 129 -16.73 16.42 -19.86
N GLN A 130 -17.22 16.19 -18.65
CA GLN A 130 -16.38 16.16 -17.44
C GLN A 130 -15.37 15.00 -17.48
N GLU A 131 -15.81 13.79 -17.86
CA GLU A 131 -14.93 12.63 -18.04
C GLU A 131 -13.87 12.87 -19.11
N MET A 132 -14.25 13.48 -20.24
CA MET A 132 -13.29 13.82 -21.30
C MET A 132 -12.25 14.83 -20.82
N MET A 133 -12.63 15.81 -19.99
CA MET A 133 -11.68 16.76 -19.40
C MET A 133 -10.70 16.05 -18.45
N ALA A 134 -11.19 15.13 -17.60
CA ALA A 134 -10.35 14.37 -16.69
C ALA A 134 -9.35 13.47 -17.44
N LEU A 135 -9.80 12.75 -18.47
CA LEU A 135 -8.94 11.92 -19.31
C LEU A 135 -7.88 12.74 -20.06
N ARG A 136 -8.24 13.94 -20.55
CA ARG A 136 -7.27 14.84 -21.19
C ARG A 136 -6.19 15.31 -20.22
N LEU A 137 -6.56 15.62 -18.98
CA LEU A 137 -5.60 16.04 -17.96
C LEU A 137 -4.63 14.91 -17.59
N GLU A 138 -5.14 13.69 -17.37
CA GLU A 138 -4.28 12.53 -17.11
C GLU A 138 -3.39 12.18 -18.31
N HIS A 139 -3.92 12.24 -19.54
CA HIS A 139 -3.13 12.07 -20.76
C HIS A 139 -2.01 13.11 -20.84
N GLN A 140 -2.30 14.39 -20.57
CA GLN A 140 -1.28 15.44 -20.58
C GLN A 140 -0.19 15.17 -19.53
N LYS A 141 -0.58 14.79 -18.31
CA LYS A 141 0.35 14.44 -17.22
C LYS A 141 1.24 13.25 -17.57
N LEU A 142 0.67 12.19 -18.15
CA LEU A 142 1.43 11.03 -18.61
C LEU A 142 2.32 11.37 -19.80
N SER A 143 1.86 12.21 -20.72
CA SER A 143 2.63 12.65 -21.88
C SER A 143 3.86 13.48 -21.48
N VAL A 144 3.75 14.37 -20.49
CA VAL A 144 4.90 15.11 -19.94
C VAL A 144 5.90 14.14 -19.31
N LYS A 145 5.44 13.21 -18.46
CA LYS A 145 6.33 12.19 -17.88
C LYS A 145 7.02 11.33 -18.94
N LEU A 146 6.29 10.93 -19.97
CA LEU A 146 6.85 10.15 -21.08
C LEU A 146 7.94 10.94 -21.81
N GLN A 147 7.76 12.26 -21.97
CA GLN A 147 8.78 13.14 -22.55
C GLN A 147 10.02 13.23 -21.65
N ASP A 148 9.84 13.36 -20.32
CA ASP A 148 10.95 13.38 -19.37
C ASP A 148 11.74 12.05 -19.41
N TYR A 149 11.04 10.92 -19.51
CA TYR A 149 11.66 9.60 -19.59
C TYR A 149 12.20 9.23 -20.99
N ALA A 150 11.88 10.00 -22.03
CA ALA A 150 12.32 9.72 -23.40
C ALA A 150 13.84 9.73 -23.54
N ILE A 151 14.54 10.53 -22.73
CA ILE A 151 16.00 10.60 -22.73
C ILE A 151 16.60 9.26 -22.27
N PHE A 152 16.06 8.67 -21.20
CA PHE A 152 16.51 7.39 -20.69
C PHE A 152 16.16 6.24 -21.65
N ASN A 153 14.98 6.28 -22.27
CA ASN A 153 14.62 5.28 -23.28
C ASN A 153 15.60 5.33 -24.46
N LYS A 154 15.84 6.51 -25.05
CA LYS A 154 16.84 6.68 -26.12
C LYS A 154 18.24 6.26 -25.72
N TYR A 155 18.64 6.50 -24.47
CA TYR A 155 19.91 6.03 -23.95
C TYR A 155 19.97 4.50 -23.92
N LEU A 156 18.92 3.84 -23.40
CA LEU A 156 18.85 2.38 -23.34
C LEU A 156 18.75 1.74 -24.73
N GLU A 157 18.03 2.35 -25.67
CA GLU A 157 18.02 1.95 -27.08
C GLU A 157 19.44 1.96 -27.66
N LYS A 158 20.21 3.04 -27.44
CA LYS A 158 21.63 3.09 -27.85
C LYS A 158 22.50 2.06 -27.16
N VAL A 159 22.23 1.73 -25.89
CA VAL A 159 22.97 0.67 -25.19
C VAL A 159 22.70 -0.67 -25.87
N VAL A 160 21.43 -0.98 -26.19
CA VAL A 160 21.03 -2.18 -26.92
C VAL A 160 21.73 -2.25 -28.28
N GLU A 161 21.67 -1.18 -29.09
CA GLU A 161 22.34 -1.09 -30.40
C GLU A 161 23.86 -1.37 -30.36
N ASN A 162 24.51 -1.06 -29.24
CA ASN A 162 25.95 -1.22 -29.06
C ASN A 162 26.31 -2.44 -28.17
N SER A 163 25.36 -3.35 -27.94
CA SER A 163 25.54 -4.50 -27.06
C SER A 163 25.06 -5.80 -27.69
N GLU A 164 25.29 -6.91 -27.01
CA GLU A 164 24.80 -8.24 -27.40
C GLU A 164 23.32 -8.47 -27.01
N PHE A 165 22.70 -7.53 -26.28
CA PHE A 165 21.31 -7.64 -25.84
C PHE A 165 20.36 -7.26 -26.98
N GLU A 166 19.25 -7.99 -27.10
CA GLU A 166 18.23 -7.70 -28.12
C GLU A 166 17.22 -6.66 -27.62
N GLU A 167 16.92 -6.70 -26.31
CA GLU A 167 15.92 -5.84 -25.69
C GLU A 167 16.47 -5.07 -24.49
N ILE A 168 15.93 -3.86 -24.28
CA ILE A 168 16.25 -3.01 -23.11
C ILE A 168 16.01 -3.76 -21.79
N HIS A 169 14.98 -4.63 -21.76
CA HIS A 169 14.65 -5.40 -20.58
C HIS A 169 15.81 -6.32 -20.14
N GLU A 170 16.53 -6.91 -21.09
CA GLU A 170 17.67 -7.79 -20.82
C GLU A 170 18.83 -7.01 -20.20
N VAL A 171 19.12 -5.81 -20.72
CA VAL A 171 20.12 -4.90 -20.14
C VAL A 171 19.77 -4.57 -18.68
N ILE A 172 18.51 -4.24 -18.41
CA ILE A 172 18.05 -3.92 -17.06
C ILE A 172 18.14 -5.15 -16.14
N ALA A 173 17.75 -6.33 -16.63
CA ALA A 173 17.84 -7.57 -15.87
C ALA A 173 19.30 -7.91 -15.55
N ARG A 174 20.20 -7.80 -16.53
CA ARG A 174 21.64 -7.98 -16.34
C ARG A 174 22.20 -7.02 -15.30
N TYR A 175 21.85 -5.73 -15.42
CA TYR A 175 22.28 -4.70 -14.47
C TYR A 175 21.83 -5.04 -13.04
N LYS A 176 20.55 -5.41 -12.86
CA LYS A 176 20.01 -5.79 -11.53
C LYS A 176 20.77 -6.98 -10.94
N THR A 177 21.01 -8.02 -11.73
CA THR A 177 21.78 -9.19 -11.29
C THR A 177 23.20 -8.80 -10.91
N LEU A 178 23.87 -7.96 -11.72
CA LEU A 178 25.23 -7.52 -11.43
C LEU A 178 25.31 -6.66 -10.16
N VAL A 179 24.34 -5.77 -9.96
CA VAL A 179 24.26 -4.95 -8.73
C VAL A 179 24.04 -5.82 -7.50
N SER A 180 23.15 -6.82 -7.59
CA SER A 180 22.92 -7.79 -6.49
C SER A 180 24.20 -8.57 -6.20
N MET A 181 24.81 -9.18 -7.23
CA MET A 181 26.06 -9.92 -7.08
C MET A 181 27.19 -9.05 -6.51
N HIS A 182 27.32 -7.81 -6.98
CA HIS A 182 28.32 -6.88 -6.47
C HIS A 182 28.10 -6.59 -4.98
N HIS A 183 26.85 -6.38 -4.56
CA HIS A 183 26.52 -6.21 -3.14
C HIS A 183 26.90 -7.45 -2.31
N ASP A 184 26.53 -8.64 -2.77
CA ASP A 184 26.82 -9.91 -2.09
C ASP A 184 28.34 -10.17 -1.98
N LEU A 185 29.09 -9.91 -3.07
CA LEU A 185 30.54 -10.03 -3.10
C LEU A 185 31.22 -9.02 -2.15
N MET A 186 30.74 -7.78 -2.11
CA MET A 186 31.27 -6.75 -1.20
C MET A 186 31.03 -7.12 0.26
N GLN A 187 29.84 -7.62 0.59
CA GLN A 187 29.54 -8.10 1.93
C GLN A 187 30.45 -9.28 2.31
N SER A 188 30.56 -10.29 1.44
CA SER A 188 31.43 -11.45 1.69
C SER A 188 32.90 -11.06 1.83
N ALA A 189 33.37 -10.09 1.04
CA ALA A 189 34.74 -9.59 1.14
C ALA A 189 34.99 -8.87 2.47
N GLN A 190 34.03 -8.04 2.92
CA GLN A 190 34.09 -7.38 4.21
C GLN A 190 34.12 -8.39 5.37
N GLU A 191 33.21 -9.37 5.37
CA GLU A 191 33.17 -10.42 6.38
C GLU A 191 34.47 -11.24 6.43
N GLY A 192 35.02 -11.56 5.26
CA GLY A 192 36.33 -12.21 5.12
C GLY A 192 37.45 -11.38 5.72
N GLN A 193 37.50 -10.09 5.40
CA GLN A 193 38.50 -9.16 5.93
C GLN A 193 38.41 -9.05 7.45
N GLU A 194 37.21 -8.92 8.01
CA GLU A 194 37.04 -8.86 9.46
C GLU A 194 37.46 -10.16 10.15
N LYS A 195 37.23 -11.34 9.54
CA LYS A 195 37.71 -12.62 10.08
C LYS A 195 39.24 -12.68 10.09
N ILE A 196 39.89 -12.20 9.03
CA ILE A 196 41.35 -12.11 8.93
C ILE A 196 41.91 -11.18 10.00
N GLU A 197 41.35 -9.98 10.16
CA GLU A 197 41.82 -9.02 11.17
C GLU A 197 41.63 -9.54 12.59
N ARG A 198 40.50 -10.21 12.89
CA ARG A 198 40.31 -10.89 14.19
C ARG A 198 41.33 -12.00 14.41
N ALA A 199 41.67 -12.78 13.37
CA ALA A 199 42.67 -13.83 13.47
C ALA A 199 44.09 -13.27 13.69
N LYS A 200 44.47 -12.22 12.96
CA LYS A 200 45.73 -11.49 13.16
C LYS A 200 45.84 -10.93 14.57
N ALA A 201 44.78 -10.30 15.08
CA ALA A 201 44.76 -9.75 16.44
C ALA A 201 44.92 -10.84 17.51
N ARG A 202 44.28 -12.01 17.33
CA ARG A 202 44.47 -13.16 18.23
C ARG A 202 45.89 -13.71 18.18
N LEU A 203 46.46 -13.84 16.98
CA LEU A 203 47.83 -14.30 16.80
C LEU A 203 48.84 -13.34 17.43
N ALA A 204 48.67 -12.03 17.24
CA ALA A 204 49.52 -11.00 17.86
C ALA A 204 49.52 -11.11 19.39
N ARG A 205 48.34 -11.21 20.00
CA ARG A 205 48.22 -11.39 21.46
C ARG A 205 48.87 -12.68 21.95
N TYR A 206 48.67 -13.77 21.21
CA TYR A 206 49.27 -15.06 21.55
C TYR A 206 50.80 -15.00 21.46
N MET A 207 51.35 -14.35 20.44
CA MET A 207 52.81 -14.16 20.32
C MET A 207 53.36 -13.32 21.46
N GLU A 208 52.71 -12.21 21.81
CA GLU A 208 53.10 -11.35 22.94
C GLU A 208 53.10 -12.12 24.26
N GLU A 209 52.04 -12.88 24.53
CA GLU A 209 51.94 -13.75 25.73
C GLU A 209 53.07 -14.79 25.77
N LYS A 210 53.39 -15.42 24.64
CA LYS A 210 54.48 -16.40 24.57
C LYS A 210 55.87 -15.79 24.65
N ASP A 211 56.08 -14.61 24.09
CA ASP A 211 57.35 -13.89 24.24
C ASP A 211 57.57 -13.49 25.70
N ASP A 212 56.53 -13.04 26.41
CA ASP A 212 56.57 -12.75 27.84
C ASP A 212 56.86 -14.00 28.69
N GLU A 213 56.21 -15.14 28.40
CA GLU A 213 56.50 -16.42 29.06
C GLU A 213 57.96 -16.85 28.85
N ILE A 214 58.47 -16.76 27.61
CA ILE A 214 59.86 -17.09 27.29
C ILE A 214 60.82 -16.18 28.06
N LEU A 215 60.55 -14.88 28.14
CA LEU A 215 61.35 -13.94 28.92
C LEU A 215 61.34 -14.28 30.41
N GLN A 216 60.20 -14.67 30.97
CA GLN A 216 60.09 -15.11 32.36
C GLN A 216 60.94 -16.37 32.62
N HIS A 217 60.82 -17.39 31.77
CA HIS A 217 61.62 -18.62 31.89
C HIS A 217 63.12 -18.38 31.70
N ASN A 218 63.51 -17.51 30.77
CA ASN A 218 64.92 -17.14 30.59
C ASN A 218 65.48 -16.44 31.83
N ASN A 219 64.71 -15.55 32.45
CA ASN A 219 65.10 -14.89 33.69
C ASN A 219 65.22 -15.88 34.86
N GLU A 220 64.30 -16.84 34.96
CA GLU A 220 64.35 -17.89 35.98
C GLU A 220 65.56 -18.81 35.77
N LEU A 221 65.82 -19.23 34.53
CA LEU A 221 66.97 -20.04 34.17
C LEU A 221 68.28 -19.33 34.54
N ALA A 222 68.42 -18.05 34.21
CA ALA A 222 69.60 -17.26 34.56
C ALA A 222 69.79 -17.16 36.09
N ARG A 223 68.71 -16.98 36.85
CA ARG A 223 68.77 -16.97 38.33
C ARG A 223 69.19 -18.32 38.90
N LEU A 224 68.66 -19.42 38.37
CA LEU A 224 69.01 -20.77 38.79
C LEU A 224 70.46 -21.12 38.44
N GLN A 225 70.93 -20.76 37.25
CA GLN A 225 72.33 -20.93 36.84
C GLN A 225 73.28 -20.15 37.77
N MET A 226 72.99 -18.89 38.07
CA MET A 226 73.79 -18.10 38.99
C MET A 226 73.84 -18.73 40.39
N ARG A 227 72.72 -19.28 40.89
CA ARG A 227 72.69 -20.00 42.18
C ARG A 227 73.52 -21.28 42.12
N PHE A 228 73.40 -22.04 41.04
CA PHE A 228 74.18 -23.25 40.82
C PHE A 228 75.69 -22.96 40.79
N ASP A 229 76.12 -21.94 40.05
CA ASP A 229 77.53 -21.57 39.96
C ASP A 229 78.11 -21.10 41.30
N ARG A 230 77.32 -20.36 42.09
CA ARG A 230 77.71 -19.98 43.47
C ARG A 230 77.88 -21.20 44.35
N ALA A 231 76.88 -22.09 44.39
CA ALA A 231 76.94 -23.31 45.18
C ALA A 231 78.12 -24.19 44.76
N ARG A 232 78.36 -24.35 43.45
CA ARG A 232 79.52 -25.06 42.92
C ARG A 232 80.84 -24.44 43.35
N SER A 233 80.95 -23.11 43.34
CA SER A 233 82.16 -22.40 43.78
C SER A 233 82.41 -22.61 45.28
N ASP A 234 81.35 -22.57 46.09
CA ASP A 234 81.44 -22.82 47.54
C ASP A 234 81.88 -24.27 47.81
N VAL A 235 81.34 -25.25 47.10
CA VAL A 235 81.76 -26.67 47.20
C VAL A 235 83.26 -26.79 46.93
N ILE A 236 83.76 -26.25 45.82
CA ILE A 236 85.19 -26.31 45.48
C ILE A 236 86.05 -25.66 46.57
N PHE A 237 85.62 -24.52 47.10
CA PHE A 237 86.32 -23.82 48.18
C PHE A 237 86.42 -24.68 49.45
N TRP A 238 85.30 -25.29 49.87
CA TRP A 238 85.25 -26.11 51.07
C TRP A 238 85.96 -27.46 50.90
N GLU A 239 85.91 -28.07 49.72
CA GLU A 239 86.67 -29.28 49.41
C GLU A 239 88.19 -29.04 49.51
N SER A 240 88.68 -27.93 48.94
CA SER A 240 90.10 -27.55 49.05
C SER A 240 90.52 -27.33 50.50
N ARG A 241 89.70 -26.61 51.26
CA ARG A 241 89.95 -26.35 52.69
C ARG A 241 89.91 -27.64 53.51
N TRP A 242 88.97 -28.54 53.23
CA TRP A 242 88.87 -29.84 53.88
C TRP A 242 90.10 -30.70 53.59
N ALA A 243 90.53 -30.79 52.34
CA ALA A 243 91.74 -31.51 51.95
C ALA A 243 92.98 -30.94 52.65
N HIS A 244 93.08 -29.62 52.81
CA HIS A 244 94.18 -29.00 53.55
C HIS A 244 94.17 -29.38 55.05
N ILE A 245 93.00 -29.36 55.69
CA ILE A 245 92.84 -29.78 57.09
C ILE A 245 93.22 -31.26 57.25
N GLN A 246 92.72 -32.13 56.37
CA GLN A 246 93.04 -33.56 56.40
C GLN A 246 94.53 -33.82 56.22
N ASN A 247 95.18 -33.20 55.24
CA ASN A 247 96.62 -33.32 55.03
C ASN A 247 97.43 -32.82 56.24
N THR A 248 96.99 -31.74 56.87
CA THR A 248 97.62 -31.19 58.07
C THR A 248 97.45 -32.13 59.27
N ALA A 249 96.25 -32.67 59.47
CA ALA A 249 95.97 -33.65 60.51
C ALA A 249 96.82 -34.92 60.30
N ALA A 250 96.87 -35.46 59.08
CA ALA A 250 97.70 -36.62 58.75
C ALA A 250 99.19 -36.38 59.05
N LYS A 251 99.73 -35.21 58.66
CA LYS A 251 101.13 -34.83 58.98
C LYS A 251 101.38 -34.75 60.49
N LYS A 252 100.47 -34.14 61.24
CA LYS A 252 100.58 -34.03 62.71
C LYS A 252 100.46 -35.39 63.40
N THR A 253 99.54 -36.25 62.94
CA THR A 253 99.38 -37.62 63.44
C THR A 253 100.64 -38.44 63.18
N LEU A 254 101.21 -38.34 61.98
CA LEU A 254 102.47 -39.01 61.64
C LEU A 254 103.62 -38.51 62.52
N LEU A 255 103.79 -37.19 62.65
CA LEU A 255 104.82 -36.59 63.50
C LEU A 255 104.68 -37.04 64.96
N LEU A 256 103.46 -37.02 65.50
CA LEU A 256 103.18 -37.49 66.85
C LEU A 256 103.56 -38.98 67.00
N GLY A 257 103.20 -39.82 66.03
CA GLY A 257 103.59 -41.23 66.01
C GLY A 257 105.11 -41.42 66.01
N THR A 258 105.84 -40.66 65.19
CA THR A 258 107.31 -40.70 65.14
C THR A 258 107.94 -40.26 66.45
N ILE A 259 107.46 -39.17 67.06
CA ILE A 259 107.94 -38.70 68.38
C ILE A 259 107.72 -39.78 69.43
N LYS A 260 106.50 -40.33 69.52
CA LYS A 260 106.17 -41.39 70.48
C LYS A 260 107.08 -42.60 70.32
N MET A 261 107.34 -43.04 69.08
CA MET A 261 108.22 -44.17 68.81
C MET A 261 109.68 -43.87 69.21
N ALA A 262 110.19 -42.68 68.87
CA ALA A 262 111.55 -42.28 69.23
C ALA A 262 111.73 -42.16 70.74
N THR A 263 110.76 -41.56 71.44
CA THR A 263 110.72 -41.48 72.91
C THR A 263 110.72 -42.88 73.52
N LEU A 264 109.86 -43.79 73.05
CA LEU A 264 109.80 -45.15 73.56
C LEU A 264 111.14 -45.88 73.38
N ASN A 265 111.78 -45.74 72.22
CA ASN A 265 113.09 -46.33 71.95
C ASN A 265 114.16 -45.80 72.91
N LEU A 266 114.21 -44.49 73.14
CA LEU A 266 115.14 -43.87 74.09
C LEU A 266 114.87 -44.32 75.53
N PHE A 267 113.60 -44.36 75.93
CA PHE A 267 113.20 -44.84 77.25
C PHE A 267 113.61 -46.28 77.49
N GLN A 268 113.43 -47.17 76.50
CA GLN A 268 113.87 -48.56 76.59
C GLN A 268 115.39 -48.67 76.77
N ILE A 269 116.17 -47.81 76.12
CA ILE A 269 117.63 -47.74 76.31
C ILE A 269 117.96 -47.30 77.75
N VAL A 270 117.33 -46.24 78.23
CA VAL A 270 117.53 -45.67 79.58
C VAL A 270 117.13 -46.67 80.67
N SER A 271 115.95 -47.28 80.57
CA SER A 271 115.47 -48.30 81.52
C SER A 271 116.40 -49.53 81.55
N LYS A 272 116.94 -49.94 80.38
CA LYS A 272 117.93 -51.02 80.31
C LYS A 272 119.25 -50.66 81.01
N GLN A 273 119.67 -49.38 80.98
CA GLN A 273 120.91 -48.92 81.64
C GLN A 273 120.74 -48.72 83.15
N LEU A 274 119.62 -48.14 83.60
CA LEU A 274 119.30 -47.95 85.02
C LEU A 274 119.08 -49.27 85.77
N LYS A 275 118.83 -50.39 85.06
CA LYS A 275 118.45 -51.70 85.64
C LYS A 275 117.23 -51.63 86.56
N GLU A 276 116.47 -50.55 86.51
CA GLU A 276 115.20 -50.41 87.22
C GLU A 276 114.07 -50.93 86.33
N SER A 277 113.25 -51.82 86.88
CA SER A 277 111.96 -52.17 86.29
C SER A 277 110.98 -51.02 86.52
N THR A 278 111.19 -49.90 85.84
CA THR A 278 110.31 -48.74 86.01
C THR A 278 108.95 -49.07 85.40
N GLN A 279 107.89 -48.96 86.20
CA GLN A 279 106.52 -49.32 85.82
C GLN A 279 105.86 -48.19 85.02
N VAL A 280 106.47 -47.78 83.91
CA VAL A 280 105.94 -46.75 83.01
C VAL A 280 105.15 -47.42 81.90
N SER A 281 103.92 -46.95 81.65
CA SER A 281 103.07 -47.47 80.57
C SER A 281 103.71 -47.19 79.21
N LEU A 282 103.59 -48.15 78.27
CA LEU A 282 104.06 -47.99 76.89
C LEU A 282 103.36 -46.82 76.15
N GLU A 283 102.15 -46.47 76.57
CA GLU A 283 101.39 -45.35 75.98
C GLU A 283 101.66 -43.99 76.66
N ASP A 284 102.28 -43.98 77.84
CA ASP A 284 102.53 -42.76 78.62
C ASP A 284 103.84 -42.08 78.20
N THR A 285 103.80 -41.44 77.02
CA THR A 285 104.95 -40.77 76.42
C THR A 285 105.54 -39.67 77.30
N HIS A 286 104.73 -39.00 78.13
CA HIS A 286 105.20 -37.93 79.00
C HIS A 286 106.11 -38.49 80.10
N LYS A 287 105.68 -39.53 80.81
CA LYS A 287 106.53 -40.17 81.84
C LYS A 287 107.80 -40.78 81.26
N GLN A 288 107.73 -41.31 80.03
CA GLN A 288 108.93 -41.78 79.32
C GLN A 288 109.93 -40.65 79.10
N LEU A 289 109.47 -39.46 78.68
CA LEU A 289 110.31 -38.27 78.52
C LEU A 289 110.88 -37.80 79.87
N ASP A 290 110.08 -37.78 80.95
CA ASP A 290 110.55 -37.37 82.28
C ASP A 290 111.70 -38.27 82.76
N MET A 291 111.57 -39.58 82.57
CA MET A 291 112.63 -40.55 82.92
C MET A 291 113.89 -40.37 82.08
N ILE A 292 113.74 -40.13 80.77
CA ILE A 292 114.87 -39.84 79.89
C ILE A 292 115.56 -38.54 80.33
N GLN A 293 114.79 -37.50 80.65
CA GLN A 293 115.30 -36.22 81.11
C GLN A 293 116.07 -36.37 82.43
N GLN A 294 115.52 -37.09 83.41
CA GLN A 294 116.18 -37.33 84.69
C GLN A 294 117.50 -38.07 84.49
N PHE A 295 117.51 -39.12 83.66
CA PHE A 295 118.73 -39.86 83.36
C PHE A 295 119.80 -39.01 82.67
N ILE A 296 119.42 -38.16 81.71
CA ILE A 296 120.34 -37.23 81.04
C ILE A 296 120.89 -36.20 82.04
N GLN A 297 120.05 -35.70 82.95
CA GLN A 297 120.48 -34.78 83.99
C GLN A 297 121.48 -35.45 84.93
N ASP A 298 121.18 -36.67 85.41
CA ASP A 298 122.08 -37.43 86.28
C ASP A 298 123.43 -37.68 85.61
N LEU A 299 123.45 -38.06 84.32
CA LEU A 299 124.69 -38.22 83.57
C LEU A 299 125.45 -36.90 83.41
N SER A 300 124.75 -35.79 83.20
CA SER A 300 125.35 -34.46 83.09
C SER A 300 125.95 -34.02 84.42
N ASP A 301 125.26 -34.27 85.53
CA ASP A 301 125.72 -33.96 86.88
C ASP A 301 126.94 -34.80 87.23
N ILE A 302 126.91 -36.11 86.94
CA ILE A 302 128.08 -37.00 87.10
C ILE A 302 129.25 -36.51 86.23
N TRP A 303 129.00 -36.13 84.97
CA TRP A 303 130.06 -35.66 84.09
C TRP A 303 130.67 -34.35 84.54
N THR A 304 129.86 -33.40 85.02
CA THR A 304 130.36 -32.12 85.56
C THR A 304 131.14 -32.33 86.86
N GLU A 305 130.73 -33.26 87.72
CA GLU A 305 131.47 -33.73 88.90
C GLU A 305 132.84 -34.32 88.52
N VAL A 306 132.87 -35.24 87.55
CA VAL A 306 134.11 -35.86 87.06
C VAL A 306 135.04 -34.81 86.47
N LYS A 307 134.52 -33.90 85.65
CA LYS A 307 135.31 -32.83 85.04
C LYS A 307 135.86 -31.84 86.08
N LYS A 308 135.10 -31.53 87.13
CA LYS A 308 135.59 -30.75 88.28
C LYS A 308 136.72 -31.46 89.00
N LYS A 309 136.61 -32.78 89.22
CA LYS A 309 137.67 -33.58 89.85
C LYS A 309 138.94 -33.65 89.00
N GLU A 310 138.82 -33.81 87.69
CA GLU A 310 139.98 -33.75 86.77
C GLU A 310 140.66 -32.38 86.81
N GLN A 311 139.90 -31.28 86.78
CA GLN A 311 140.46 -29.93 86.89
C GLN A 311 141.12 -29.65 88.25
N GLN A 312 140.63 -30.26 89.33
CA GLN A 312 141.27 -30.18 90.64
C GLN A 312 142.56 -31.00 90.70
N GLN A 313 142.62 -32.17 90.06
CA GLN A 313 143.86 -32.95 89.96
C GLN A 313 144.95 -32.24 89.14
N VAL A 314 144.59 -31.41 88.15
CA VAL A 314 145.57 -30.62 87.38
C VAL A 314 146.08 -29.39 88.14
N ARG A 315 145.42 -28.97 89.23
CA ARG A 315 145.88 -27.86 90.09
C ARG A 315 146.71 -28.30 91.30
N MET A 316 146.83 -29.61 91.54
CA MET A 316 147.75 -30.19 92.54
C MET A 316 149.07 -30.56 91.88
#